data_AF-A0A7X7RG63-F1
#
_entry.id   AF-A0A7X7RG63-F1
#
_cell.length_a   1.000
_cell.length_b   1.000
_cell.length_c   1.000
_cell.angle_alpha   90.00
_cell.angle_beta   90.00
_cell.angle_gamma   90.00
#
_symmetry.space_group_name_H-M   'P 1'
#
loop_
_entity.id
_entity.type
_entity.pdbx_description
1 polymer ?
#
loop_
_entity_poly.entity_id
_entity_poly.type
_entity_poly.pdbx_seq_one_letter_code
_entity_poly.pdbx_strand_id
1 'polypeptide(L)'
;MRKLVVLMALLLAAVAVRGQLRICGSCGREDTAGGEVCATCQARLPEAGPPSPPPAAGATDGQESSPASRLAASAFEQARLDVVAAREEEPRRPEVALALYENARALLAAADPTNLPPASGQAVLEGLQRCRGALAVTGQACPACGGSGRQRIVLQQLAGGTGDEPPATRATGAACAACGGKGTVAGTRDVETTRLLILQGRREAGLRLQAAGRIAAGPAWIPPEWARELMPRSLAAIRRTAAAGCPACAGIGLARCKACTGTGRKPCTNRQCRDGWVEETSVNTLTPQTALTRRVKCSVCQGTATVECQPCRGTGAVACGDCKGTGLAAPCRTCGGEGVVPCRTCRTRRRAADDGSVCPGCRGSGWMLCGRCQGDGCSAR
;
A
#
# COMPACT_ATOMS: atom_id res chain seq x y z
N MET A 1 -29.94 59.38 -2.57
CA MET A 1 -28.81 58.53 -2.13
C MET A 1 -29.03 57.82 -0.79
N ARG A 2 -29.61 58.47 0.25
CA ARG A 2 -29.87 57.79 1.55
C ARG A 2 -30.88 56.62 1.52
N LYS A 3 -31.87 56.64 0.62
CA LYS A 3 -32.87 55.55 0.50
C LYS A 3 -32.33 54.28 -0.20
N LEU A 4 -31.25 54.39 -0.98
CA LEU A 4 -30.65 53.27 -1.71
C LEU A 4 -29.68 52.44 -0.83
N VAL A 5 -29.07 53.08 0.17
CA VAL A 5 -28.20 52.40 1.16
C VAL A 5 -29.00 51.56 2.16
N VAL A 6 -30.21 51.99 2.52
CA VAL A 6 -31.09 51.24 3.43
C VAL A 6 -31.66 49.98 2.77
N LEU A 7 -31.95 50.02 1.47
CA LEU A 7 -32.45 48.84 0.74
C LEU A 7 -31.37 47.78 0.53
N MET A 8 -30.11 48.19 0.32
CA MET A 8 -28.95 47.27 0.23
C MET A 8 -28.58 46.65 1.58
N ALA A 9 -28.74 47.38 2.69
CA ALA A 9 -28.53 46.84 4.04
C ALA A 9 -29.61 45.83 4.46
N LEU A 10 -30.87 46.02 4.02
CA LEU A 10 -31.97 45.07 4.26
C LEU A 10 -31.89 43.81 3.39
N LEU A 11 -31.30 43.88 2.19
CA LEU A 11 -31.04 42.71 1.34
C LEU A 11 -29.83 41.87 1.80
N LEU A 12 -28.87 42.45 2.54
CA LEU A 12 -27.73 41.73 3.11
C LEU A 12 -28.04 41.03 4.45
N ALA A 13 -29.18 41.33 5.08
CA ALA A 13 -29.59 40.70 6.34
C ALA A 13 -30.44 39.41 6.16
N ALA A 14 -30.82 39.04 4.93
CA ALA A 14 -31.73 37.93 4.66
C ALA A 14 -31.08 36.59 4.28
N VAL A 15 -29.74 36.45 4.27
CA VAL A 15 -29.06 35.17 3.92
C VAL A 15 -28.09 34.71 5.01
N ALA A 16 -28.50 34.81 6.27
CA ALA A 16 -27.77 34.21 7.39
C ALA A 16 -28.64 33.21 8.16
N VAL A 17 -29.37 32.33 7.45
CA VAL A 17 -29.81 31.06 8.05
C VAL A 17 -28.62 30.10 7.94
N ARG A 18 -27.73 30.13 8.94
CA ARG A 18 -26.77 29.04 9.18
C ARG A 18 -27.55 27.81 9.64
N GLY A 19 -28.19 27.11 8.71
CA GLY A 19 -28.56 25.72 8.92
C GLY A 19 -27.25 24.93 9.09
N GLN A 20 -27.01 24.35 10.26
CA GLN A 20 -25.92 23.41 10.44
C GLN A 20 -26.14 22.27 9.45
N LEU A 21 -25.24 22.12 8.47
CA LEU A 21 -25.24 20.99 7.54
C LEU A 21 -25.15 19.69 8.36
N ARG A 22 -26.23 18.91 8.38
CA ARG A 22 -26.26 17.59 9.02
C ARG A 22 -26.21 16.52 7.94
N ILE A 23 -25.36 15.52 8.14
CA ILE A 23 -25.26 14.36 7.24
C ILE A 23 -26.01 13.20 7.91
N CYS A 24 -26.95 12.59 7.20
CA CYS A 24 -27.67 11.42 7.68
C CYS A 24 -26.71 10.22 7.83
N GLY A 25 -26.58 9.68 9.04
CA GLY A 25 -25.72 8.52 9.32
C GLY A 25 -26.14 7.23 8.59
N SER A 26 -27.42 7.11 8.20
CA SER A 26 -27.94 5.91 7.54
C SER A 26 -27.76 5.92 6.02
N CYS A 27 -27.98 7.07 5.35
CA CYS A 27 -27.94 7.16 3.88
C CYS A 27 -26.88 8.12 3.32
N GLY A 28 -26.17 8.86 4.18
CA GLY A 28 -25.04 9.73 3.79
C GLY A 28 -25.43 11.01 3.06
N ARG A 29 -26.72 11.35 2.92
CA ARG A 29 -27.16 12.62 2.31
C ARG A 29 -27.19 13.76 3.32
N GLU A 30 -26.86 14.94 2.81
CA GLU A 30 -26.96 16.21 3.51
C GLU A 30 -28.43 16.61 3.66
N ASP A 31 -28.84 16.95 4.89
CA ASP A 31 -30.12 17.58 5.16
C ASP A 31 -29.90 19.05 5.53
N THR A 32 -30.44 19.92 4.69
CA THR A 32 -30.39 21.38 4.84
C THR A 32 -31.66 21.94 5.47
N ALA A 33 -32.69 21.12 5.67
CA ALA A 33 -34.02 21.56 6.07
C ALA A 33 -34.24 21.63 7.60
N GLY A 34 -33.27 21.20 8.41
CA GLY A 34 -33.34 21.29 9.87
C GLY A 34 -34.42 20.40 10.50
N GLY A 35 -34.84 19.34 9.81
CA GLY A 35 -35.83 18.39 10.32
C GLY A 35 -35.23 17.39 11.32
N GLU A 36 -36.10 16.76 12.13
CA GLU A 36 -35.69 15.66 13.03
C GLU A 36 -35.45 14.34 12.29
N VAL A 37 -35.93 14.23 11.04
CA VAL A 37 -35.85 13.04 10.21
C VAL A 37 -35.31 13.39 8.82
N CYS A 38 -34.52 12.48 8.24
CA CYS A 38 -33.98 12.63 6.91
C CYS A 38 -35.11 12.64 5.87
N ALA A 39 -35.19 13.71 5.07
CA ALA A 39 -36.20 13.84 4.01
C ALA A 39 -36.18 12.70 2.96
N THR A 40 -35.05 11.99 2.81
CA THR A 40 -34.91 10.90 1.83
C THR A 40 -35.24 9.53 2.41
N CYS A 41 -34.75 9.19 3.60
CA CYS A 41 -34.85 7.83 4.14
C CYS A 41 -35.66 7.73 5.44
N GLN A 42 -36.20 8.86 5.92
CA GLN A 42 -36.98 9.00 7.15
C GLN A 42 -36.26 8.57 8.44
N ALA A 43 -34.97 8.23 8.38
CA ALA A 43 -34.16 7.94 9.56
C ALA A 43 -33.95 9.21 10.41
N ARG A 44 -33.95 9.04 11.73
CA ARG A 44 -33.77 10.14 12.69
C ARG A 44 -32.37 10.77 12.56
N LEU A 45 -32.31 12.09 12.47
CA LEU A 45 -31.07 12.85 12.38
C LEU A 45 -30.52 13.15 13.79
N PRO A 46 -29.18 13.21 13.97
CA PRO A 46 -28.58 13.56 15.26
C PRO A 46 -29.00 14.97 15.68
N GLU A 47 -29.35 15.17 16.96
CA GLU A 47 -29.74 16.48 17.52
C GLU A 47 -28.60 17.50 17.36
N ALA A 48 -28.94 18.75 17.02
CA ALA A 48 -27.95 19.83 17.05
C ALA A 48 -27.52 20.04 18.49
N GLY A 49 -26.22 19.93 18.75
CA GLY A 49 -25.65 20.41 20.01
C GLY A 49 -25.97 21.89 20.21
N PRO A 50 -26.14 22.34 21.47
CA PRO A 50 -26.46 23.73 21.76
C PRO A 50 -25.41 24.67 21.15
N PRO A 51 -25.82 25.86 20.67
CA PRO A 51 -24.88 26.84 20.15
C PRO A 51 -23.87 27.19 21.25
N SER A 52 -22.59 26.96 20.95
CA SER A 52 -21.49 27.33 21.83
C SER A 52 -21.60 28.83 22.20
N PRO A 53 -21.41 29.19 23.49
CA PRO A 53 -21.54 30.57 23.93
C PRO A 53 -20.57 31.48 23.17
N PRO A 54 -20.98 32.73 22.87
CA PRO A 54 -20.09 33.68 22.20
C PRO A 54 -18.82 33.87 23.05
N PRO A 55 -17.63 33.87 22.44
CA PRO A 55 -16.39 34.03 23.17
C PRO A 55 -16.41 35.38 23.89
N ALA A 56 -16.06 35.36 25.18
CA ALA A 56 -15.89 36.57 25.97
C ALA A 56 -14.90 37.49 25.26
N ALA A 57 -15.35 38.72 25.01
CA ALA A 57 -14.52 39.81 24.50
C ALA A 57 -13.43 40.13 25.54
N GLY A 58 -12.28 39.50 25.38
CA GLY A 58 -11.15 39.66 26.30
C GLY A 58 -10.08 38.61 26.12
N ALA A 59 -9.69 38.30 24.88
CA ALA A 59 -8.44 37.59 24.56
C ALA A 59 -8.15 37.64 23.05
N THR A 60 -7.92 38.83 22.51
CA THR A 60 -7.03 38.96 21.34
C THR A 60 -5.71 39.46 21.87
N ASP A 61 -4.72 38.56 21.94
CA ASP A 61 -3.38 38.77 21.37
C ASP A 61 -2.38 37.73 21.90
N GLY A 62 -1.74 37.01 20.98
CA GLY A 62 -0.37 36.54 21.20
C GLY A 62 -0.13 35.13 21.75
N GLN A 63 -0.85 34.09 21.32
CA GLN A 63 -0.20 32.77 21.27
C GLN A 63 0.53 32.65 19.95
N GLU A 64 1.77 33.15 19.92
CA GLU A 64 2.72 32.76 18.89
C GLU A 64 2.71 31.23 18.80
N SER A 65 2.35 30.71 17.64
CA SER A 65 2.43 29.29 17.37
C SER A 65 3.87 28.84 17.65
N SER A 66 4.03 27.96 18.64
CA SER A 66 5.34 27.41 18.98
C SER A 66 6.01 26.84 17.71
N PRO A 67 7.34 26.85 17.60
CA PRO A 67 8.02 26.30 16.43
C PRO A 67 7.62 24.84 16.16
N ALA A 68 7.29 24.09 17.23
CA ALA A 68 6.77 22.73 17.13
C ALA A 68 5.36 22.66 16.52
N SER A 69 4.44 23.57 16.89
CA SER A 69 3.09 23.58 16.31
C SER A 69 3.08 24.07 14.86
N ARG A 70 3.95 25.03 14.50
CA ARG A 70 4.16 25.43 13.09
C ARG A 70 4.69 24.28 12.23
N LEU A 71 5.67 23.54 12.74
CA LEU A 71 6.19 22.35 12.06
C LEU A 71 5.10 21.28 11.90
N ALA A 72 4.29 21.04 12.94
CA ALA A 72 3.19 20.07 12.88
C ALA A 72 2.12 20.45 11.84
N ALA A 73 1.71 21.73 11.81
CA ALA A 73 0.77 22.24 10.81
C ALA A 73 1.33 22.11 9.38
N SER A 74 2.59 22.51 9.17
CA SER A 74 3.28 22.35 7.89
C SER A 74 3.38 20.88 7.48
N ALA A 75 3.75 19.99 8.41
CA ALA A 75 3.88 18.56 8.15
C ALA A 75 2.55 17.92 7.77
N PHE A 76 1.48 18.28 8.49
CA PHE A 76 0.14 17.82 8.19
C PHE A 76 -0.32 18.28 6.81
N GLU A 77 -0.11 19.56 6.46
CA GLU A 77 -0.52 20.09 5.17
C GLU A 77 0.26 19.45 4.01
N GLN A 78 1.57 19.29 4.14
CA GLN A 78 2.39 18.62 3.12
C GLN A 78 2.02 17.14 2.96
N ALA A 79 1.73 16.45 4.06
CA ALA A 79 1.23 15.07 4.02
C ALA A 79 -0.17 14.98 3.39
N ARG A 80 -1.05 15.96 3.63
CA ARG A 80 -2.37 16.04 3.02
C ARG A 80 -2.28 16.17 1.50
N LEU A 81 -1.38 17.02 0.99
CA LEU A 81 -1.12 17.16 -0.45
C LEU A 81 -0.65 15.84 -1.07
N ASP A 82 0.26 15.12 -0.40
CA ASP A 82 0.73 13.81 -0.86
C ASP A 82 -0.38 12.77 -0.88
N VAL A 83 -1.27 12.77 0.13
CA VAL A 83 -2.43 11.87 0.20
C VAL A 83 -3.42 12.15 -0.94
N VAL A 84 -3.69 13.42 -1.25
CA VAL A 84 -4.57 13.78 -2.38
C VAL A 84 -3.97 13.28 -3.69
N ALA A 85 -2.70 13.57 -3.95
CA ALA A 85 -2.00 13.07 -5.13
C ALA A 85 -1.98 11.53 -5.19
N ALA A 86 -1.82 10.85 -4.05
CA ALA A 86 -1.83 9.39 -3.98
C ALA A 86 -3.20 8.81 -4.36
N ARG A 87 -4.30 9.42 -3.91
CA ARG A 87 -5.67 8.98 -4.23
C ARG A 87 -6.00 9.09 -5.72
N GLU A 88 -5.48 10.12 -6.39
CA GLU A 88 -5.64 10.29 -7.84
C GLU A 88 -4.92 9.18 -8.64
N GLU A 89 -3.78 8.72 -8.13
CA GLU A 89 -2.96 7.69 -8.78
C GLU A 89 -3.38 6.26 -8.42
N GLU A 90 -4.04 6.06 -7.27
CA GLU A 90 -4.47 4.75 -6.73
C GLU A 90 -5.16 3.83 -7.78
N PRO A 91 -6.12 4.29 -8.61
CA PRO A 91 -6.78 3.42 -9.58
C PRO A 91 -5.93 3.08 -10.81
N ARG A 92 -4.90 3.87 -11.12
CA ARG A 92 -4.09 3.72 -12.35
C ARG A 92 -2.73 3.09 -12.08
N ARG A 93 -2.07 3.55 -11.02
CA ARG A 93 -0.68 3.27 -10.65
C ARG A 93 -0.57 3.10 -9.13
N PRO A 94 -1.04 1.98 -8.57
CA PRO A 94 -1.00 1.75 -7.13
C PRO A 94 0.43 1.75 -6.55
N GLU A 95 1.46 1.46 -7.35
CA GLU A 95 2.87 1.56 -6.99
C GLU A 95 3.35 3.00 -6.78
N VAL A 96 2.86 3.96 -7.57
CA VAL A 96 3.17 5.39 -7.40
C VAL A 96 2.41 5.93 -6.19
N ALA A 97 1.13 5.59 -6.06
CA ALA A 97 0.31 5.93 -4.90
C ALA A 97 0.93 5.42 -3.60
N LEU A 98 1.44 4.18 -3.59
CA LEU A 98 2.15 3.60 -2.44
C LEU A 98 3.33 4.49 -2.01
N ALA A 99 4.17 4.91 -2.95
CA ALA A 99 5.33 5.74 -2.65
C ALA A 99 4.95 7.14 -2.13
N LEU A 100 3.87 7.73 -2.65
CA LEU A 100 3.32 9.00 -2.15
C LEU A 100 2.78 8.87 -0.72
N TYR A 101 2.05 7.80 -0.41
CA TYR A 101 1.62 7.51 0.96
C TYR A 101 2.81 7.22 1.89
N GLU A 102 3.85 6.53 1.42
CA GLU A 102 5.10 6.31 2.18
C GLU A 102 5.77 7.66 2.52
N ASN A 103 5.77 8.61 1.58
CA ASN A 103 6.29 9.96 1.81
C ASN A 103 5.43 10.76 2.79
N ALA A 104 4.10 10.75 2.63
CA ALA A 104 3.17 11.40 3.55
C ALA A 104 3.37 10.93 4.99
N ARG A 105 3.54 9.62 5.18
CA ARG A 105 3.86 9.02 6.49
C ARG A 105 5.18 9.55 7.06
N ALA A 106 6.20 9.70 6.21
CA ALA A 106 7.49 10.21 6.62
C ALA A 106 7.44 11.68 7.04
N LEU A 107 6.65 12.51 6.35
CA LEU A 107 6.45 13.92 6.72
C LEU A 107 5.75 14.07 8.06
N LEU A 108 4.70 13.28 8.32
CA LEU A 108 4.01 13.28 9.62
C LEU A 108 4.95 12.90 10.78
N ALA A 109 5.96 12.06 10.52
CA ALA A 109 6.95 11.68 11.53
C ALA A 109 7.90 12.81 11.94
N ALA A 110 7.91 13.94 11.22
CA ALA A 110 8.71 15.12 11.57
C ALA A 110 8.23 15.82 12.85
N ALA A 111 6.93 15.71 13.15
CA ALA A 111 6.24 16.41 14.21
C ALA A 111 5.92 15.49 15.39
N ASP A 112 5.74 16.09 16.57
CA ASP A 112 5.25 15.37 17.75
C ASP A 112 3.77 15.01 17.55
N PRO A 113 3.36 13.75 17.81
CA PRO A 113 1.97 13.31 17.63
C PRO A 113 0.95 14.11 18.46
N THR A 114 1.36 14.70 19.58
CA THR A 114 0.49 15.56 20.41
C THR A 114 0.09 16.87 19.73
N ASN A 115 0.89 17.32 18.74
CA ASN A 115 0.63 18.54 17.99
C ASN A 115 -0.07 18.28 16.65
N LEU A 116 -0.35 17.02 16.30
CA LEU A 116 -1.05 16.65 15.08
C LEU A 116 -2.56 16.52 15.35
N PRO A 117 -3.43 16.85 14.36
CA PRO A 117 -4.85 16.54 14.46
C PRO A 117 -5.08 15.05 14.76
N PRO A 118 -6.11 14.69 15.55
CA PRO A 118 -6.44 13.29 15.79
C PRO A 118 -6.70 12.57 14.46
N ALA A 119 -6.31 11.30 14.38
CA ALA A 119 -6.44 10.47 13.17
C ALA A 119 -5.65 10.93 11.92
N SER A 120 -4.72 11.91 12.03
CA SER A 120 -3.89 12.37 10.90
C SER A 120 -3.17 11.26 10.13
N GLY A 121 -2.79 10.17 10.81
CA GLY A 121 -2.11 9.02 10.20
C GLY A 121 -3.05 7.96 9.59
N GLN A 122 -4.34 7.96 9.94
CA GLN A 122 -5.23 6.85 9.61
C GLN A 122 -5.47 6.73 8.10
N ALA A 123 -5.76 7.85 7.42
CA ALA A 123 -5.94 7.87 5.97
C ALA A 123 -4.69 7.39 5.21
N VAL A 124 -3.49 7.69 5.73
CA VAL A 124 -2.22 7.24 5.16
C VAL A 124 -2.05 5.73 5.34
N LEU A 125 -2.31 5.20 6.54
CA LEU A 125 -2.18 3.77 6.82
C LEU A 125 -3.17 2.92 6.01
N GLU A 126 -4.42 3.37 5.89
CA GLU A 126 -5.43 2.72 5.07
C GLU A 126 -5.04 2.76 3.58
N GLY A 127 -4.53 3.90 3.10
CA GLY A 127 -4.01 4.04 1.74
C GLY A 127 -2.85 3.09 1.44
N LEU A 128 -1.89 2.98 2.36
CA LEU A 128 -0.80 2.01 2.27
C LEU A 128 -1.30 0.56 2.19
N GLN A 129 -2.30 0.20 3.01
CA GLN A 129 -2.90 -1.15 2.97
C GLN A 129 -3.61 -1.43 1.65
N ARG A 130 -4.41 -0.48 1.13
CA ARG A 130 -5.10 -0.62 -0.15
C ARG A 130 -4.12 -0.77 -1.31
N CYS A 131 -3.10 0.09 -1.38
CA CYS A 131 -2.08 0.01 -2.44
C CYS A 131 -1.33 -1.32 -2.39
N ARG A 132 -0.95 -1.80 -1.19
CA ARG A 132 -0.31 -3.13 -1.04
C ARG A 132 -1.23 -4.27 -1.46
N GLY A 133 -2.52 -4.21 -1.13
CA GLY A 133 -3.51 -5.18 -1.59
C GLY A 133 -3.65 -5.21 -3.12
N ALA A 134 -3.75 -4.03 -3.74
CA ALA A 134 -3.81 -3.89 -5.20
C ALA A 134 -2.55 -4.42 -5.90
N LEU A 135 -1.38 -4.23 -5.29
CA LEU A 135 -0.11 -4.77 -5.80
C LEU A 135 0.05 -6.28 -5.56
N ALA A 136 -0.62 -6.85 -4.56
CA ALA A 136 -0.58 -8.30 -4.29
C ALA A 136 -1.48 -9.10 -5.24
N VAL A 137 -2.57 -8.52 -5.72
CA VAL A 137 -3.56 -9.19 -6.57
C VAL A 137 -3.34 -8.86 -8.04
N THR A 138 -3.35 -9.91 -8.88
CA THR A 138 -3.42 -9.82 -10.35
C THR A 138 -4.60 -10.60 -10.87
N GLY A 139 -5.21 -10.13 -11.97
CA GLY A 139 -6.05 -11.00 -12.78
C GLY A 139 -5.16 -12.06 -13.43
N GLN A 140 -5.22 -13.30 -12.94
CA GLN A 140 -4.63 -14.45 -13.62
C GLN A 140 -5.61 -14.98 -14.66
N ALA A 141 -5.11 -15.48 -15.78
CA ALA A 141 -5.95 -16.19 -16.74
C ALA A 141 -6.66 -17.34 -16.02
N CYS A 142 -7.99 -17.42 -16.18
CA CYS A 142 -8.77 -18.45 -15.54
C CYS A 142 -8.29 -19.83 -16.02
N PRO A 143 -7.85 -20.73 -15.12
CA PRO A 143 -7.26 -22.02 -15.51
C PRO A 143 -8.27 -22.92 -16.22
N ALA A 144 -9.57 -22.75 -15.94
CA ALA A 144 -10.62 -23.56 -16.54
C ALA A 144 -10.90 -23.22 -18.03
N CYS A 145 -10.70 -21.96 -18.44
CA CYS A 145 -10.92 -21.53 -19.83
C CYS A 145 -9.63 -21.10 -20.54
N GLY A 146 -8.51 -21.05 -19.82
CA GLY A 146 -7.23 -20.56 -20.32
C GLY A 146 -7.29 -19.11 -20.79
N GLY A 147 -8.05 -18.26 -20.09
CA GLY A 147 -8.18 -16.84 -20.45
C GLY A 147 -9.37 -16.49 -21.35
N SER A 148 -10.01 -17.47 -22.01
CA SER A 148 -11.02 -17.18 -23.04
C SER A 148 -12.37 -16.69 -22.51
N GLY A 149 -12.63 -16.85 -21.21
CA GLY A 149 -13.92 -16.56 -20.60
C GLY A 149 -15.04 -17.52 -21.02
N ARG A 150 -14.78 -18.49 -21.90
CA ARG A 150 -15.78 -19.41 -22.45
C ARG A 150 -15.38 -20.87 -22.22
N GLN A 151 -16.36 -21.74 -22.02
CA GLN A 151 -16.13 -23.18 -21.96
C GLN A 151 -15.59 -23.68 -23.30
N ARG A 152 -14.54 -24.49 -23.25
CA ARG A 152 -13.98 -25.15 -24.43
C ARG A 152 -14.75 -26.45 -24.62
N ILE A 153 -15.54 -26.54 -25.69
CA ILE A 153 -16.20 -27.79 -26.08
C ILE A 153 -15.28 -28.46 -27.09
N VAL A 154 -14.76 -29.64 -26.74
CA VAL A 154 -14.02 -30.49 -27.67
C VAL A 154 -15.06 -31.27 -28.47
N LEU A 155 -15.34 -30.83 -29.69
CA LEU A 155 -16.13 -31.62 -30.63
C LEU A 155 -15.22 -32.68 -31.22
N GLN A 156 -15.37 -33.90 -30.72
CA GLN A 156 -14.71 -35.06 -31.32
C GLN A 156 -15.58 -35.52 -32.49
N GLN A 157 -15.11 -35.28 -33.71
CA GLN A 157 -15.77 -35.83 -34.89
C GLN A 157 -15.59 -37.36 -34.85
N LEU A 158 -16.71 -38.08 -34.73
CA LEU A 158 -16.77 -39.53 -34.92
C LEU A 158 -16.55 -39.85 -36.40
N ALA A 159 -15.31 -39.76 -36.87
CA ALA A 159 -14.91 -40.33 -38.15
C ALA A 159 -14.39 -41.75 -37.89
N GLY A 160 -15.16 -42.75 -38.31
CA GLY A 160 -14.71 -44.14 -38.36
C GLY A 160 -13.61 -44.27 -39.41
N GLY A 161 -12.36 -44.24 -38.99
CA GLY A 161 -11.21 -44.42 -39.86
C GLY A 161 -9.94 -44.63 -39.04
N THR A 162 -9.28 -45.76 -39.27
CA THR A 162 -7.97 -46.09 -38.70
C THR A 162 -6.91 -45.14 -39.24
N GLY A 163 -6.21 -44.44 -38.36
CA GLY A 163 -5.00 -43.67 -38.68
C GLY A 163 -5.20 -42.15 -38.62
N ASP A 164 -4.42 -41.54 -37.73
CA ASP A 164 -4.25 -40.11 -37.45
C ASP A 164 -5.41 -39.37 -36.74
N GLU A 165 -5.08 -38.84 -35.55
CA GLU A 165 -5.97 -38.00 -34.72
C GLU A 165 -6.61 -36.89 -35.57
N PRO A 166 -7.94 -36.84 -35.71
CA PRO A 166 -8.58 -35.76 -36.43
C PRO A 166 -8.40 -34.45 -35.64
N PRO A 167 -8.23 -33.30 -36.33
CA PRO A 167 -8.10 -32.01 -35.66
C PRO A 167 -9.40 -31.70 -34.90
N ALA A 168 -9.34 -31.76 -33.57
CA ALA A 168 -10.44 -31.38 -32.71
C ALA A 168 -10.84 -29.92 -33.01
N THR A 169 -12.01 -29.73 -33.63
CA THR A 169 -12.53 -28.41 -33.93
C THR A 169 -13.02 -27.78 -32.62
N ARG A 170 -12.36 -26.68 -32.23
CA ARG A 170 -12.60 -26.00 -30.95
C ARG A 170 -13.75 -25.01 -31.12
N ALA A 171 -14.94 -25.35 -30.64
CA ALA A 171 -16.06 -24.41 -30.57
C ALA A 171 -16.04 -23.66 -29.23
N THR A 172 -16.29 -22.34 -29.26
CA THR A 172 -16.47 -21.53 -28.05
C THR A 172 -17.88 -21.70 -27.50
N GLY A 173 -18.02 -22.36 -26.34
CA GLY A 173 -19.29 -22.58 -25.66
C GLY A 173 -19.72 -21.43 -24.73
N ALA A 174 -20.63 -21.75 -23.80
CA ALA A 174 -21.19 -20.84 -22.79
C ALA A 174 -20.13 -20.16 -21.90
N ALA A 175 -20.53 -19.12 -21.18
CA ALA A 175 -19.65 -18.41 -20.25
C ALA A 175 -19.01 -19.40 -19.25
N CYS A 176 -17.70 -19.27 -19.04
CA CYS A 176 -16.98 -20.13 -18.12
C CYS A 176 -17.49 -19.92 -16.69
N ALA A 177 -18.07 -20.96 -16.09
CA ALA A 177 -18.62 -20.92 -14.73
C ALA A 177 -17.57 -20.54 -13.67
N ALA A 178 -16.29 -20.90 -13.87
CA ALA A 178 -15.22 -20.62 -12.92
C ALA A 178 -14.80 -19.13 -12.87
N CYS A 179 -14.95 -18.37 -13.97
CA CYS A 179 -14.63 -16.94 -13.99
C CYS A 179 -15.83 -16.05 -14.35
N GLY A 180 -17.04 -16.61 -14.42
CA GLY A 180 -18.25 -15.91 -14.82
C GLY A 180 -18.13 -15.17 -16.16
N GLY A 181 -17.41 -15.73 -17.13
CA GLY A 181 -17.20 -15.07 -18.43
C GLY A 181 -16.03 -14.08 -18.53
N LYS A 182 -15.41 -13.68 -17.41
CA LYS A 182 -14.34 -12.64 -17.40
C LYS A 182 -13.01 -13.07 -18.01
N GLY A 183 -12.81 -14.37 -18.19
CA GLY A 183 -11.53 -14.94 -18.63
C GLY A 183 -10.41 -14.86 -17.59
N THR A 184 -10.60 -14.12 -16.50
CA THR A 184 -9.60 -13.91 -15.44
C THR A 184 -10.18 -14.22 -14.07
N VAL A 185 -9.33 -14.70 -13.17
CA VAL A 185 -9.62 -14.92 -11.74
C VAL A 185 -8.63 -14.14 -10.89
N ALA A 186 -9.04 -13.75 -9.68
CA ALA A 186 -8.11 -13.14 -8.74
C ALA A 186 -7.02 -14.15 -8.38
N GLY A 187 -5.79 -13.81 -8.72
CA GLY A 187 -4.61 -14.61 -8.43
C GLY A 187 -3.51 -13.76 -7.80
N THR A 188 -2.56 -14.42 -7.17
CA THR A 188 -1.42 -13.75 -6.55
C THR A 188 -0.41 -13.33 -7.62
N ARG A 189 0.05 -12.06 -7.54
CA ARG A 189 1.13 -11.56 -8.39
C ARG A 189 2.44 -12.25 -7.99
N ASP A 190 3.30 -12.54 -8.96
CA ASP A 190 4.66 -13.01 -8.66
C ASP A 190 5.42 -11.93 -7.85
N VAL A 191 6.14 -12.38 -6.83
CA VAL A 191 6.80 -11.50 -5.86
C VAL A 191 7.87 -10.61 -6.51
N GLU A 192 8.61 -11.11 -7.50
CA GLU A 192 9.61 -10.27 -8.19
C GLU A 192 8.94 -9.21 -9.05
N THR A 193 7.84 -9.54 -9.72
CA THR A 193 7.05 -8.54 -10.47
C THR A 193 6.56 -7.44 -9.53
N THR A 194 6.00 -7.80 -8.36
CA THR A 194 5.58 -6.82 -7.35
C THR A 194 6.75 -5.97 -6.84
N ARG A 195 7.91 -6.58 -6.61
CA ARG A 195 9.12 -5.87 -6.18
C ARG A 195 9.56 -4.83 -7.21
N LEU A 196 9.60 -5.21 -8.49
CA LEU A 196 9.98 -4.31 -9.58
C LEU A 196 9.01 -3.13 -9.71
N LEU A 197 7.70 -3.39 -9.63
CA LEU A 197 6.68 -2.33 -9.64
C LEU A 197 6.88 -1.35 -8.48
N ILE A 198 7.14 -1.81 -7.25
CA ILE A 198 7.40 -0.94 -6.11
C ILE A 198 8.64 -0.06 -6.35
N LEU A 199 9.72 -0.63 -6.90
CA LEU A 199 10.94 0.12 -7.21
C LEU A 199 10.70 1.18 -8.30
N GLN A 200 9.92 0.83 -9.33
CA GLN A 200 9.51 1.75 -10.39
C GLN A 200 8.64 2.88 -9.82
N GLY A 201 7.60 2.54 -9.05
CA GLY A 201 6.68 3.50 -8.43
C GLY A 201 7.39 4.50 -7.53
N ARG A 202 8.39 4.06 -6.76
CA ARG A 202 9.25 4.95 -5.95
C ARG A 202 10.05 5.93 -6.80
N ARG A 203 10.59 5.48 -7.94
CA ARG A 203 11.33 6.35 -8.86
C ARG A 203 10.41 7.39 -9.49
N GLU A 204 9.26 6.98 -9.99
CA GLU A 204 8.27 7.86 -10.61
C GLU A 204 7.70 8.88 -9.61
N ALA A 205 7.33 8.44 -8.41
CA ALA A 205 6.88 9.34 -7.35
C ALA A 205 7.98 10.34 -6.96
N GLY A 206 9.24 9.89 -6.89
CA GLY A 206 10.38 10.77 -6.63
C GLY A 206 10.54 11.86 -7.69
N LEU A 207 10.49 11.50 -8.98
CA LEU A 207 10.53 12.48 -10.07
C LEU A 207 9.37 13.49 -10.00
N ARG A 208 8.17 13.04 -9.62
CA ARG A 208 7.02 13.91 -9.46
C ARG A 208 7.18 14.88 -8.29
N LEU A 209 7.65 14.41 -7.15
CA LEU A 209 7.89 15.25 -5.97
C LEU A 209 9.03 16.24 -6.22
N GLN A 210 10.07 15.82 -6.96
CA GLN A 210 11.13 16.71 -7.41
C GLN A 210 10.61 17.79 -8.36
N ALA A 211 9.74 17.44 -9.31
CA ALA A 211 9.09 18.41 -10.19
C ALA A 211 8.18 19.40 -9.44
N ALA A 212 7.62 18.98 -8.29
CA ALA A 212 6.91 19.85 -7.36
C ALA A 212 7.82 20.72 -6.48
N GLY A 213 9.15 20.72 -6.72
CA GLY A 213 10.13 21.55 -6.02
C GLY A 213 10.64 20.98 -4.70
N ARG A 214 10.31 19.72 -4.37
CA ARG A 214 10.81 19.07 -3.14
C ARG A 214 12.25 18.58 -3.29
N ILE A 215 12.95 18.52 -2.16
CA ILE A 215 14.34 18.08 -2.07
C ILE A 215 14.40 16.71 -1.41
N ALA A 216 15.28 15.84 -1.91
CA ALA A 216 15.53 14.53 -1.32
C ALA A 216 16.23 14.66 0.04
N ALA A 217 15.64 14.03 1.07
CA ALA A 217 16.22 13.86 2.39
C ALA A 217 16.32 12.35 2.68
N GLY A 218 17.34 11.72 2.12
CA GLY A 218 17.44 10.26 2.09
C GLY A 218 16.38 9.70 1.13
N PRO A 219 15.58 8.70 1.53
CA PRO A 219 14.48 8.17 0.72
C PRO A 219 13.18 8.99 0.76
N ALA A 220 13.09 10.00 1.65
CA ALA A 220 11.95 10.92 1.72
C ALA A 220 12.16 12.16 0.86
N TRP A 221 11.07 12.84 0.52
CA TRP A 221 11.03 14.12 -0.17
C TRP A 221 10.39 15.17 0.71
N ILE A 222 11.17 16.19 1.06
CA ILE A 222 10.77 17.26 1.98
C ILE A 222 10.71 18.61 1.26
N PRO A 223 9.95 19.59 1.79
CA PRO A 223 10.02 20.96 1.34
C PRO A 223 11.43 21.57 1.50
N PRO A 224 11.85 22.51 0.63
CA PRO A 224 13.19 23.09 0.68
C PRO A 224 13.49 23.85 1.98
N GLU A 225 12.51 24.50 2.59
CA GLU A 225 12.63 25.20 3.86
C GLU A 225 13.08 24.27 5.01
N TRP A 226 12.58 23.03 5.00
CA TRP A 226 12.87 22.03 6.01
C TRP A 226 14.32 21.53 5.96
N ALA A 227 14.96 21.57 4.78
CA ALA A 227 16.34 21.11 4.63
C ALA A 227 17.32 21.90 5.52
N ARG A 228 17.01 23.17 5.81
CA ARG A 228 17.82 24.04 6.69
C ARG A 228 17.29 24.08 8.11
N GLU A 229 15.98 24.04 8.31
CA GLU A 229 15.36 24.32 9.61
C GLU A 229 15.18 23.09 10.49
N LEU A 230 15.08 21.88 9.91
CA LEU A 230 14.79 20.68 10.70
C LEU A 230 15.91 20.35 11.69
N MET A 231 15.51 20.13 12.94
CA MET A 231 16.40 19.57 13.96
C MET A 231 16.80 18.13 13.59
N PRO A 232 18.01 17.67 14.00
CA PRO A 232 18.50 16.34 13.66
C PRO A 232 17.54 15.19 14.03
N ARG A 233 16.78 15.32 15.13
CA ARG A 233 15.80 14.32 15.55
C ARG A 233 14.61 14.21 14.60
N SER A 234 14.01 15.33 14.21
CA SER A 234 12.89 15.35 13.25
C SER A 234 13.35 14.86 11.87
N LEU A 235 14.52 15.31 11.41
CA LEU A 235 15.09 14.83 10.14
C LEU A 235 15.37 13.33 10.17
N ALA A 236 15.91 12.79 11.27
CA ALA A 236 16.07 11.35 11.42
C ALA A 236 14.71 10.63 11.49
N ALA A 237 13.69 11.19 12.14
CA ALA A 237 12.36 10.58 12.17
C ALA A 237 11.74 10.45 10.76
N ILE A 238 11.88 11.48 9.93
CA ILE A 238 11.49 11.43 8.51
C ILE A 238 12.29 10.33 7.80
N ARG A 239 13.62 10.38 7.89
CA ARG A 239 14.53 9.43 7.19
C ARG A 239 14.27 7.98 7.60
N ARG A 240 14.08 7.68 8.88
CA ARG A 240 13.75 6.34 9.39
C ARG A 240 12.39 5.84 8.91
N THR A 241 11.41 6.73 8.82
CA THR A 241 10.05 6.36 8.43
C THR A 241 9.94 6.11 6.93
N ALA A 242 10.71 6.87 6.14
CA ALA A 242 10.90 6.64 4.72
C ALA A 242 11.97 5.58 4.41
N ALA A 243 12.80 5.21 5.40
CA ALA A 243 13.91 4.29 5.22
C ALA A 243 13.41 3.06 4.49
N ALA A 244 14.04 2.79 3.35
CA ALA A 244 13.62 1.69 2.50
C ALA A 244 13.57 0.42 3.35
N GLY A 245 12.44 -0.27 3.28
CA GLY A 245 12.37 -1.66 3.74
C GLY A 245 13.47 -2.49 3.09
N CYS A 246 13.63 -3.73 3.52
CA CYS A 246 14.71 -4.61 3.09
C CYS A 246 14.94 -4.53 1.56
N PRO A 247 16.16 -4.14 1.10
CA PRO A 247 16.41 -3.86 -0.32
C PRO A 247 16.29 -5.11 -1.21
N ALA A 248 16.48 -6.29 -0.63
CA ALA A 248 16.30 -7.55 -1.34
C ALA A 248 14.84 -7.87 -1.68
N CYS A 249 13.88 -7.38 -0.90
CA CYS A 249 12.46 -7.60 -1.15
C CYS A 249 11.67 -6.29 -1.34
N ALA A 250 12.35 -5.15 -1.48
CA ALA A 250 11.77 -3.80 -1.54
C ALA A 250 10.74 -3.48 -0.41
N GLY A 251 10.86 -4.14 0.74
CA GLY A 251 9.90 -4.00 1.85
C GLY A 251 8.72 -4.98 1.88
N ILE A 252 8.60 -5.91 0.93
CA ILE A 252 7.51 -6.90 0.88
C ILE A 252 7.64 -7.95 1.99
N GLY A 253 8.86 -8.30 2.38
CA GLY A 253 9.15 -9.40 3.31
C GLY A 253 9.17 -10.78 2.65
N LEU A 254 8.83 -10.89 1.36
CA LEU A 254 8.81 -12.14 0.62
C LEU A 254 9.90 -12.17 -0.45
N ALA A 255 10.34 -13.39 -0.80
CA ALA A 255 11.20 -13.67 -1.92
C ALA A 255 10.57 -14.76 -2.79
N ARG A 256 10.86 -14.73 -4.09
CA ARG A 256 10.41 -15.76 -5.03
C ARG A 256 10.96 -17.12 -4.61
N CYS A 257 10.09 -18.12 -4.53
CA CYS A 257 10.53 -19.47 -4.19
C CYS A 257 11.42 -20.02 -5.32
N LYS A 258 12.70 -20.22 -5.02
CA LYS A 258 13.69 -20.75 -6.00
C LYS A 258 13.33 -22.15 -6.48
N ALA A 259 12.71 -22.95 -5.62
CA ALA A 259 12.35 -24.34 -5.93
C ALA A 259 11.29 -24.46 -7.03
N CYS A 260 10.26 -23.61 -7.04
CA CYS A 260 9.20 -23.64 -8.06
C CYS A 260 9.19 -22.41 -8.97
N THR A 261 10.26 -21.62 -8.92
CA THR A 261 10.40 -20.36 -9.66
C THR A 261 9.15 -19.47 -9.57
N GLY A 262 8.57 -19.34 -8.38
CA GLY A 262 7.41 -18.47 -8.15
C GLY A 262 6.04 -19.06 -8.51
N THR A 263 5.98 -20.20 -9.20
CA THR A 263 4.69 -20.79 -9.64
C THR A 263 3.89 -21.42 -8.52
N GLY A 264 4.52 -21.72 -7.38
CA GLY A 264 3.91 -22.44 -6.26
C GLY A 264 3.76 -23.94 -6.50
N ARG A 265 3.95 -24.41 -7.74
CA ARG A 265 3.76 -25.81 -8.13
C ARG A 265 5.01 -26.36 -8.83
N LYS A 266 5.15 -27.67 -8.83
CA LYS A 266 6.21 -28.39 -9.53
C LYS A 266 5.59 -29.45 -10.43
N PRO A 267 6.26 -29.88 -11.52
CA PRO A 267 5.81 -31.05 -12.26
C PRO A 267 5.71 -32.27 -11.32
N CYS A 268 4.78 -33.17 -11.62
CA CYS A 268 4.62 -34.40 -10.86
C CYS A 268 5.95 -35.16 -10.77
N THR A 269 6.30 -35.62 -9.58
CA THR A 269 7.54 -36.38 -9.35
C THR A 269 7.48 -37.81 -9.88
N ASN A 270 6.28 -38.32 -10.15
CA ASN A 270 6.11 -39.64 -10.73
C ASN A 270 6.53 -39.63 -12.22
N ARG A 271 7.57 -40.40 -12.56
CA ARG A 271 8.12 -40.50 -13.92
C ARG A 271 7.18 -41.15 -14.93
N GLN A 272 6.24 -41.98 -14.47
CA GLN A 272 5.22 -42.61 -15.31
C GLN A 272 4.00 -41.70 -15.51
N CYS A 273 3.97 -40.53 -14.86
CA CYS A 273 2.91 -39.56 -15.02
C CYS A 273 3.07 -38.80 -16.34
N ARG A 274 2.14 -39.00 -17.28
CA ARG A 274 1.98 -38.20 -18.48
C ARG A 274 0.73 -37.33 -18.32
N ASP A 275 0.94 -36.02 -18.14
CA ASP A 275 -0.12 -35.03 -17.95
C ASP A 275 -1.17 -35.37 -16.89
N GLY A 276 -0.73 -35.96 -15.77
CA GLY A 276 -1.60 -36.31 -14.65
C GLY A 276 -2.11 -37.76 -14.67
N TRP A 277 -1.77 -38.54 -15.68
CA TRP A 277 -2.25 -39.90 -15.87
C TRP A 277 -1.11 -40.90 -15.89
N VAL A 278 -1.38 -42.11 -15.39
CA VAL A 278 -0.46 -43.26 -15.45
C VAL A 278 -1.17 -44.38 -16.18
N GLU A 279 -0.43 -45.12 -17.01
CA GLU A 279 -0.93 -46.31 -17.68
C GLU A 279 -0.72 -47.52 -16.77
N GLU A 280 -1.81 -48.19 -16.40
CA GLU A 280 -1.79 -49.46 -15.68
C GLU A 280 -2.18 -50.58 -16.64
N THR A 281 -1.33 -51.59 -16.73
CA THR A 281 -1.64 -52.83 -17.45
C THR A 281 -2.32 -53.79 -16.50
N SER A 282 -3.64 -53.97 -16.62
CA SER A 282 -4.33 -54.99 -15.82
C SER A 282 -4.12 -56.35 -16.46
N VAL A 283 -3.42 -57.25 -15.76
CA VAL A 283 -3.35 -58.67 -16.16
C VAL A 283 -4.70 -59.29 -15.87
N ASN A 284 -5.47 -59.57 -16.93
CA ASN A 284 -6.69 -60.35 -16.82
C ASN A 284 -6.32 -61.82 -16.61
N THR A 285 -6.75 -62.42 -15.50
CA THR A 285 -6.46 -63.81 -15.12
C THR A 285 -7.11 -64.87 -16.02
N LEU A 286 -7.91 -64.47 -17.02
CA LEU A 286 -8.71 -65.39 -17.84
C LEU A 286 -8.21 -65.56 -19.28
N THR A 287 -7.42 -64.63 -19.82
CA THR A 287 -6.75 -64.77 -21.13
C THR A 287 -5.49 -63.90 -21.21
N PRO A 288 -4.27 -64.47 -21.28
CA PRO A 288 -3.01 -63.69 -21.27
C PRO A 288 -2.75 -62.84 -22.52
N GLN A 289 -3.56 -62.95 -23.58
CA GLN A 289 -3.33 -62.26 -24.86
C GLN A 289 -4.05 -60.90 -25.01
N THR A 290 -4.85 -60.46 -24.03
CA THR A 290 -5.59 -59.18 -24.07
C THR A 290 -5.33 -58.36 -22.82
N ALA A 291 -4.07 -57.99 -22.60
CA ALA A 291 -3.71 -57.03 -21.56
C ALA A 291 -4.30 -55.65 -21.90
N LEU A 292 -5.39 -55.26 -21.25
CA LEU A 292 -5.95 -53.92 -21.37
C LEU A 292 -5.06 -52.93 -20.62
N THR A 293 -4.52 -51.96 -21.34
CA THR A 293 -3.87 -50.78 -20.77
C THR A 293 -4.95 -49.76 -20.41
N ARG A 294 -5.13 -49.48 -19.12
CA ARG A 294 -6.06 -48.47 -18.63
C ARG A 294 -5.30 -47.22 -18.19
N ARG A 295 -5.76 -46.04 -18.60
CA ARG A 295 -5.28 -44.76 -18.05
C ARG A 295 -5.99 -44.49 -16.73
N VAL A 296 -5.23 -44.45 -15.64
CA VAL A 296 -5.70 -44.10 -14.30
C VAL A 296 -5.11 -42.75 -13.89
N LYS A 297 -5.81 -42.04 -12.99
CA LYS A 297 -5.26 -40.79 -12.43
C LYS A 297 -3.99 -41.12 -11.66
N CYS A 298 -2.94 -40.34 -11.87
CA CYS A 298 -1.72 -40.48 -11.11
C CYS A 298 -2.01 -40.32 -9.61
N SER A 299 -1.64 -41.29 -8.78
CA SER A 299 -1.86 -41.25 -7.33
C SER A 299 -1.19 -40.07 -6.63
N VAL A 300 -0.11 -39.54 -7.22
CA VAL A 300 0.69 -38.45 -6.65
C VAL A 300 0.08 -37.08 -6.92
N CYS A 301 -0.28 -36.78 -8.17
CA CYS A 301 -0.84 -35.47 -8.55
C CYS A 301 -2.37 -35.49 -8.76
N GLN A 302 -3.01 -36.65 -8.62
CA GLN A 302 -4.46 -36.85 -8.75
C GLN A 302 -5.05 -36.29 -10.05
N GLY A 303 -4.33 -36.43 -11.17
CA GLY A 303 -4.77 -35.91 -12.47
C GLY A 303 -4.37 -34.46 -12.79
N THR A 304 -3.71 -33.74 -11.89
CA THR A 304 -3.38 -32.31 -12.10
C THR A 304 -2.04 -32.05 -12.80
N ALA A 305 -1.28 -33.10 -13.11
CA ALA A 305 0.09 -33.08 -13.66
C ALA A 305 1.15 -32.33 -12.81
N THR A 306 0.74 -31.65 -11.74
CA THR A 306 1.58 -30.81 -10.90
C THR A 306 1.34 -31.11 -9.43
N VAL A 307 2.36 -30.90 -8.60
CA VAL A 307 2.28 -31.04 -7.16
C VAL A 307 2.62 -29.72 -6.49
N GLU A 308 2.10 -29.49 -5.29
CA GLU A 308 2.42 -28.29 -4.54
C GLU A 308 3.90 -28.28 -4.16
N CYS A 309 4.53 -27.12 -4.35
CA CYS A 309 5.92 -26.94 -3.97
C CYS A 309 6.02 -26.89 -2.44
N GLN A 310 6.53 -27.95 -1.83
CA GLN A 310 6.67 -28.08 -0.37
C GLN A 310 7.37 -26.87 0.30
N PRO A 311 8.50 -26.34 -0.23
CA PRO A 311 9.16 -25.16 0.35
C PRO A 311 8.28 -23.92 0.52
N CYS A 312 7.31 -23.70 -0.38
CA CYS A 312 6.42 -22.53 -0.32
C CYS A 312 4.95 -22.89 -0.07
N ARG A 313 4.64 -24.18 0.14
CA ARG A 313 3.29 -24.70 0.35
C ARG A 313 2.27 -24.16 -0.67
N GLY A 314 2.60 -24.23 -1.95
CA GLY A 314 1.69 -23.76 -3.00
C GLY A 314 1.67 -22.25 -3.27
N THR A 315 2.25 -21.41 -2.40
CA THR A 315 2.13 -19.94 -2.53
C THR A 315 3.04 -19.31 -3.59
N GLY A 316 4.12 -20.01 -3.98
CA GLY A 316 5.14 -19.48 -4.89
C GLY A 316 6.14 -18.53 -4.22
N ALA A 317 5.92 -18.17 -2.96
CA ALA A 317 6.76 -17.25 -2.21
C ALA A 317 7.29 -17.88 -0.92
N VAL A 318 8.44 -17.41 -0.47
CA VAL A 318 9.01 -17.76 0.85
C VAL A 318 9.38 -16.47 1.57
N ALA A 319 9.55 -16.54 2.90
CA ALA A 319 10.07 -15.41 3.65
C ALA A 319 11.44 -14.98 3.08
N CYS A 320 11.63 -13.67 2.92
CA CYS A 320 12.91 -13.12 2.45
C CYS A 320 14.00 -13.47 3.47
N GLY A 321 15.10 -14.07 3.01
CA GLY A 321 16.20 -14.49 3.89
C GLY A 321 16.88 -13.32 4.62
N ASP A 322 17.02 -12.18 3.95
CA ASP A 322 17.76 -11.02 4.47
C ASP A 322 17.02 -10.32 5.63
N CYS A 323 15.68 -10.28 5.57
CA CYS A 323 14.85 -9.66 6.62
C CYS A 323 14.00 -10.67 7.39
N LYS A 324 14.16 -11.97 7.13
CA LYS A 324 13.43 -13.08 7.75
C LYS A 324 11.91 -12.88 7.74
N GLY A 325 11.37 -12.34 6.65
CA GLY A 325 9.92 -12.09 6.52
C GLY A 325 9.43 -10.72 6.98
N THR A 326 10.24 -9.94 7.70
CA THR A 326 9.78 -8.66 8.29
C THR A 326 9.59 -7.54 7.26
N GLY A 327 10.28 -7.63 6.11
CA GLY A 327 10.33 -6.54 5.14
C GLY A 327 11.15 -5.33 5.61
N LEU A 328 11.76 -5.36 6.80
CA LEU A 328 12.55 -4.24 7.33
C LEU A 328 14.05 -4.46 7.13
N ALA A 329 14.78 -3.37 6.92
CA ALA A 329 16.23 -3.41 6.91
C ALA A 329 16.76 -3.61 8.35
N ALA A 330 17.95 -4.21 8.49
CA ALA A 330 18.55 -4.41 9.80
C ALA A 330 18.85 -3.06 10.47
N PRO A 331 18.59 -2.93 11.79
CA PRO A 331 18.84 -1.68 12.50
C PRO A 331 20.34 -1.37 12.52
N CYS A 332 20.66 -0.08 12.42
CA CYS A 332 22.03 0.39 12.49
C CYS A 332 22.60 0.13 13.89
N ARG A 333 23.66 -0.67 13.98
CA ARG A 333 24.29 -1.04 15.26
C ARG A 333 24.86 0.15 16.03
N THR A 334 25.25 1.22 15.34
CA THR A 334 25.86 2.40 15.98
C THR A 334 24.84 3.27 16.72
N CYS A 335 23.59 3.33 16.24
CA CYS A 335 22.53 4.13 16.85
C CYS A 335 21.34 3.28 17.34
N GLY A 336 21.46 1.95 17.31
CA GLY A 336 20.40 1.03 17.75
C GLY A 336 19.09 1.12 16.95
N GLY A 337 19.10 1.72 15.77
CA GLY A 337 17.87 2.01 15.02
C GLY A 337 17.38 3.45 15.10
N GLU A 338 17.89 4.28 16.02
CA GLU A 338 17.36 5.63 16.25
C GLU A 338 17.80 6.65 15.19
N GLY A 339 18.78 6.36 14.33
CA GLY A 339 19.26 7.30 13.30
C GLY A 339 19.98 8.54 13.86
N VAL A 340 19.90 8.81 15.15
CA VAL A 340 20.63 9.88 15.85
C VAL A 340 21.60 9.30 16.86
N VAL A 341 22.60 10.09 17.20
CA VAL A 341 23.51 9.84 18.32
C VAL A 341 23.65 11.13 19.15
N PRO A 342 23.89 11.00 20.46
CA PRO A 342 24.12 12.16 21.31
C PRO A 342 25.34 12.96 20.82
N CYS A 343 25.24 14.28 20.90
CA CYS A 343 26.27 15.18 20.40
C CYS A 343 27.58 14.99 21.17
N ARG A 344 28.64 14.57 20.48
CA ARG A 344 29.96 14.36 21.08
C ARG A 344 30.53 15.66 21.63
N THR A 345 30.39 16.76 20.90
CA THR A 345 30.86 18.09 21.29
C THR A 345 30.18 18.60 22.56
N CYS A 346 28.87 18.41 22.70
CA CYS A 346 28.13 18.77 23.91
C CYS A 346 28.37 17.80 25.07
N ARG A 347 28.79 16.56 24.81
CA ARG A 347 29.18 15.62 25.86
C ARG A 347 30.55 15.97 26.45
N THR A 348 31.49 16.41 25.62
CA THR A 348 32.85 16.74 26.07
C THR A 348 32.95 18.15 26.65
N ARG A 349 32.19 19.11 26.13
CA ARG A 349 32.03 20.42 26.75
C ARG A 349 30.95 20.30 27.83
N ARG A 350 31.33 20.26 29.11
CA ARG A 350 30.37 20.54 30.21
C ARG A 350 29.78 21.91 29.92
N ARG A 351 28.57 21.95 29.33
CA ARG A 351 27.80 23.15 28.94
C ARG A 351 28.67 24.41 28.77
N ALA A 352 29.19 24.64 27.57
CA ALA A 352 29.50 26.00 27.14
C ALA A 352 28.16 26.72 27.03
N ALA A 353 27.70 27.25 28.15
CA ALA A 353 26.47 28.03 28.32
C ALA A 353 26.80 29.45 28.80
N ASP A 354 28.08 29.83 28.86
CA ASP A 354 28.51 31.15 29.33
C ASP A 354 28.56 32.17 28.20
N ASP A 355 28.60 31.72 26.94
CA ASP A 355 28.74 32.54 25.73
C ASP A 355 27.51 32.52 24.82
N GLY A 356 26.42 31.84 25.21
CA GLY A 356 25.15 31.78 24.47
C GLY A 356 25.25 31.13 23.08
N SER A 357 26.40 30.57 22.72
CA SER A 357 26.69 30.06 21.38
C SER A 357 26.04 28.68 21.16
N VAL A 358 25.16 28.58 20.17
CA VAL A 358 24.49 27.32 19.82
C VAL A 358 25.49 26.38 19.16
N CYS A 359 25.62 25.15 19.65
CA CYS A 359 26.56 24.18 19.07
C CYS A 359 26.26 23.95 17.57
N PRO A 360 27.23 24.17 16.64
CA PRO A 360 26.97 24.09 15.21
C PRO A 360 26.60 22.68 14.74
N GLY A 361 27.05 21.63 15.45
CA GLY A 361 26.77 20.24 15.11
C GLY A 361 25.37 19.78 15.49
N CYS A 362 24.87 20.16 16.67
CA CYS A 362 23.55 19.72 17.15
C CYS A 362 22.48 20.81 17.12
N ARG A 363 22.87 22.05 16.81
CA ARG A 363 22.00 23.25 16.79
C ARG A 363 21.20 23.40 18.08
N GLY A 364 21.86 23.12 19.22
CA GLY A 364 21.25 23.21 20.55
C GLY A 364 20.37 22.02 20.94
N SER A 365 20.09 21.07 20.03
CA SER A 365 19.25 19.91 20.34
C SER A 365 19.92 18.87 21.24
N GLY A 366 21.26 18.86 21.31
CA GLY A 366 22.03 17.81 21.99
C GLY A 366 22.18 16.50 21.19
N TRP A 367 21.61 16.41 19.99
CA TRP A 367 21.65 15.23 19.12
C TRP A 367 22.24 15.56 17.75
N MET A 368 22.89 14.59 17.13
CA MET A 368 23.41 14.68 15.77
C MET A 368 22.93 13.45 14.98
N LEU A 369 22.88 13.57 13.65
CA LEU A 369 22.64 12.39 12.82
C LEU A 369 23.76 11.37 13.03
N CYS A 370 23.40 10.09 13.04
CA CYS A 370 24.39 9.02 13.10
C CYS A 370 25.27 9.08 11.86
N GLY A 371 26.58 9.26 12.01
CA GLY A 371 27.49 9.33 10.86
C GLY A 371 27.53 8.07 10.00
N ARG A 372 27.11 6.91 10.53
CA ARG A 372 27.11 5.63 9.80
C ARG A 372 25.88 5.43 8.90
N CYS A 373 24.69 5.72 9.40
CA CYS A 373 23.44 5.58 8.63
C CYS A 373 22.83 6.91 8.21
N GLN A 374 23.48 8.03 8.51
CA GLN A 374 23.06 9.39 8.18
C GLN A 374 21.61 9.72 8.57
N GLY A 375 21.04 9.09 9.60
CA GLY A 375 19.65 9.32 10.00
C GLY A 375 18.67 8.23 9.59
N ASP A 376 19.03 7.32 8.68
CA ASP A 376 18.11 6.30 8.17
C ASP A 376 17.78 5.22 9.21
N GLY A 377 18.59 5.11 10.27
CA GLY A 377 18.38 4.16 11.36
C GLY A 377 18.65 2.70 10.98
N CYS A 378 18.87 2.38 9.70
CA CYS A 378 19.22 1.04 9.23
C CYS A 378 20.66 0.98 8.72
N SER A 379 21.22 -0.23 8.63
CA SER A 379 22.46 -0.43 7.88
C SER A 379 22.14 -0.34 6.39
N ALA A 380 22.49 0.78 5.75
CA ALA A 380 22.85 0.74 4.33
C ALA A 380 24.00 -0.26 4.23
N ARG A 381 23.83 -1.30 3.40
CA ARG A 381 24.71 -2.46 3.32
C ARG A 381 26.19 -2.09 3.29
#